data_AF-A0A9P6DXS5-F1
#
_entry.id   AF-A0A9P6DXS5-F1
#
_cell.length_a   1.000
_cell.length_b   1.000
_cell.length_c   1.000
_cell.angle_alpha   90.00
_cell.angle_beta   90.00
_cell.angle_gamma   90.00
#
_symmetry.space_group_name_H-M   'P 1'
#
loop_
_entity.id
_entity.type
_entity.pdbx_description
1 polymer ?
#
loop_
_entity_poly.entity_id
_entity_poly.type
_entity_poly.pdbx_seq_one_letter_code
_entity_poly.pdbx_strand_id
1 'polypeptide(L)' 'MTHVAKDHISFDPENMYSRNPTMRQSLIDQVNAYEGPDGAVYAVIVNGPHTSRSDKRVHSTVDFYDADKKHLSRRHV' A
#
# COMPACT_ATOMS: atom_id res chain seq x y z
N MET A 1 10.88 -1.60 12.79
CA MET A 1 10.68 -1.43 11.34
C MET A 1 10.27 -2.78 10.76
N THR A 2 9.13 -2.84 10.07
CA THR A 2 8.58 -4.09 9.51
C THR A 2 8.22 -3.89 8.05
N HIS A 3 8.61 -4.84 7.20
CA HIS A 3 8.19 -4.90 5.80
C HIS A 3 7.00 -5.85 5.65
N VAL A 4 6.02 -5.46 4.85
CA VAL A 4 4.88 -6.32 4.51
C VAL A 4 5.26 -7.22 3.34
N ALA A 5 5.04 -8.53 3.47
CA ALA A 5 5.30 -9.50 2.40
C ALA A 5 4.38 -9.27 1.20
N LYS A 6 4.86 -9.52 -0.03
CA LYS A 6 4.12 -9.19 -1.27
C LYS A 6 2.76 -9.89 -1.37
N ASP A 7 2.66 -11.13 -0.89
CA ASP A 7 1.44 -11.92 -0.85
C ASP A 7 0.41 -11.43 0.19
N HIS A 8 0.84 -10.56 1.12
CA HIS A 8 -0.02 -9.88 2.09
C HIS A 8 -0.42 -8.45 1.66
N ILE A 9 -0.07 -8.05 0.44
CA ILE A 9 -0.44 -6.76 -0.14
C ILE A 9 -1.65 -6.96 -1.06
N SER A 10 -2.71 -6.19 -0.79
CA SER A 10 -3.95 -6.25 -1.55
C SER A 10 -4.39 -4.84 -2.01
N PHE A 11 -5.47 -4.78 -2.77
CA PHE A 11 -5.98 -3.56 -3.38
C PHE A 11 -7.44 -3.37 -2.96
N ASP A 12 -7.81 -2.13 -2.67
CA ASP A 12 -9.20 -1.72 -2.49
C ASP A 12 -9.48 -0.51 -3.40
N PRO A 13 -10.31 -0.67 -4.45
CA PRO A 13 -11.03 -1.87 -4.83
C PRO A 13 -10.12 -2.98 -5.40
N GLU A 14 -10.51 -4.25 -5.25
CA GLU A 14 -9.70 -5.41 -5.65
C GLU A 14 -9.31 -5.39 -7.15
N ASN A 15 -10.19 -4.87 -7.99
CA ASN A 15 -9.98 -4.75 -9.43
C ASN A 15 -9.10 -3.57 -9.85
N MET A 16 -8.57 -2.79 -8.91
CA MET A 16 -7.66 -1.67 -9.18
C MET A 16 -6.43 -2.15 -9.97
N TYR A 17 -6.15 -1.48 -11.10
CA TYR A 17 -5.09 -1.85 -12.05
C TYR A 17 -5.15 -3.30 -12.59
N SER A 18 -6.29 -3.98 -12.52
CA SER A 18 -6.47 -5.33 -13.11
C SER A 18 -6.14 -5.39 -14.61
N ARG A 19 -6.38 -4.30 -15.35
CA ARG A 19 -6.02 -4.18 -16.78
C ARG A 19 -4.60 -3.67 -17.03
N ASN A 20 -3.84 -3.38 -15.97
CA ASN A 20 -2.46 -2.90 -16.04
C ASN A 20 -1.59 -3.66 -15.01
N PRO A 21 -1.23 -4.93 -15.30
CA PRO A 21 -0.50 -5.78 -14.36
C PRO A 21 0.88 -5.22 -14.01
N THR A 22 1.53 -4.51 -14.93
CA THR A 22 2.81 -3.84 -14.68
C THR A 22 2.68 -2.76 -13.59
N MET A 23 1.65 -1.91 -13.67
CA MET A 23 1.38 -0.92 -12.62
C MET A 23 1.04 -1.59 -11.29
N ARG A 24 0.21 -2.65 -11.33
CA ARG A 24 -0.16 -3.41 -10.13
C ARG A 24 1.07 -3.99 -9.42
N GLN A 25 1.97 -4.61 -10.18
CA GLN A 25 3.22 -5.16 -9.64
C GLN A 25 4.14 -4.07 -9.11
N SER A 26 4.27 -2.94 -9.83
CA SER A 26 5.08 -1.81 -9.38
C SER A 26 4.62 -1.26 -8.03
N LEU A 27 3.30 -1.20 -7.79
CA LEU A 27 2.75 -0.75 -6.52
C LEU A 27 2.98 -1.74 -5.39
N ILE A 28 2.85 -3.05 -5.66
CA ILE A 28 3.20 -4.11 -4.70
C ILE A 28 4.67 -3.99 -4.31
N ASP A 29 5.56 -3.81 -5.28
CA ASP A 29 7.00 -3.69 -5.05
C ASP A 29 7.34 -2.43 -4.24
N GLN A 30 6.68 -1.31 -4.53
CA GLN A 30 6.83 -0.06 -3.78
C GLN A 30 6.41 -0.22 -2.30
N VAL A 31 5.26 -0.86 -2.05
CA VAL A 31 4.75 -1.09 -0.69
C VAL A 31 5.58 -2.11 0.07
N ASN A 32 6.06 -3.16 -0.60
CA ASN A 32 6.95 -4.15 0.01
C ASN A 32 8.30 -3.54 0.43
N ALA A 33 8.83 -2.60 -0.36
CA ALA A 33 10.06 -1.88 -0.05
C ALA A 33 9.87 -0.79 1.03
N TYR A 34 8.63 -0.37 1.30
CA TYR A 34 8.32 0.65 2.30
C TYR A 34 8.48 0.11 3.73
N GLU A 35 9.10 0.90 4.60
CA GLU A 35 9.16 0.61 6.03
C GLU A 35 7.82 0.96 6.69
N GLY A 36 6.99 -0.07 6.89
CA GLY A 36 5.68 0.07 7.53
C GLY A 36 5.78 0.34 9.03
N PRO A 37 4.63 0.66 9.67
CA PRO A 37 4.56 0.78 11.12
C PRO A 37 4.90 -0.55 11.79
N ASP A 38 5.45 -0.49 13.01
CA ASP A 38 5.79 -1.69 13.77
C ASP A 38 4.55 -2.58 13.99
N GLY A 39 4.71 -3.87 13.67
CA GLY A 39 3.62 -4.85 13.77
C GLY A 39 2.72 -4.95 12.54
N ALA A 40 2.99 -4.20 11.46
CA ALA A 40 2.27 -4.36 10.20
C ALA A 40 2.55 -5.72 9.54
N VAL A 41 1.48 -6.47 9.29
CA VAL A 41 1.52 -7.78 8.62
C VAL A 41 0.81 -7.75 7.27
N TYR A 42 -0.20 -6.89 7.11
CA TYR A 42 -0.94 -6.71 5.86
C TYR A 42 -0.93 -5.25 5.42
N ALA A 43 -1.04 -5.05 4.11
CA ALA A 43 -1.22 -3.75 3.52
C ALA A 43 -2.34 -3.77 2.46
N VAL A 44 -3.12 -2.70 2.42
CA VAL A 44 -4.17 -2.49 1.43
C VAL A 44 -3.89 -1.18 0.71
N ILE A 45 -3.62 -1.25 -0.59
CA ILE A 45 -3.48 -0.06 -1.42
C ILE A 45 -4.90 0.43 -1.72
N VAL A 46 -5.26 1.58 -1.15
CA VAL A 46 -6.62 2.16 -1.25
C VAL A 46 -6.71 3.21 -2.35
N ASN A 47 -5.57 3.76 -2.77
CA ASN A 47 -5.50 4.67 -3.90
C ASN A 47 -4.11 4.58 -4.54
N GLY A 48 -4.07 4.51 -5.86
CA GLY A 48 -2.81 4.48 -6.60
C GLY A 48 -2.08 5.83 -6.62
N PRO A 49 -1.09 5.99 -7.50
CA PRO A 49 -0.23 7.17 -7.53
C PRO A 49 -1.03 8.45 -7.83
N HIS A 50 -0.99 9.40 -6.91
CA HIS A 50 -1.62 10.72 -7.07
C HIS A 50 -0.79 11.79 -6.37
N THR A 51 -1.18 13.04 -6.57
CA THR A 51 -0.61 14.20 -5.86
C THR A 51 -1.71 14.86 -5.05
N SER A 52 -1.34 15.37 -3.87
CA SER A 52 -2.23 16.17 -3.05
C SER A 52 -2.08 17.66 -3.39
N ARG A 53 -3.07 18.48 -3.03
CA ARG A 53 -2.96 19.93 -3.24
C ARG A 53 -1.76 20.52 -2.50
N SER A 54 -1.54 20.05 -1.26
CA SER A 54 -0.48 20.49 -0.35
C SER A 54 0.83 19.71 -0.47
N ASP A 55 0.79 18.47 -0.99
CA ASP A 55 1.99 17.67 -1.28
C ASP A 55 2.03 17.31 -2.76
N LYS A 56 2.98 17.91 -3.47
CA LYS A 56 3.17 17.74 -4.91
C LYS A 56 3.93 16.47 -5.29
N ARG A 57 4.44 15.70 -4.31
CA ARG A 57 5.10 14.42 -4.58
C ARG A 57 4.05 13.38 -4.96
N VAL A 58 4.37 12.55 -5.94
CA VAL A 58 3.52 11.42 -6.33
C VAL A 58 3.65 10.34 -5.26
N HIS A 59 2.52 9.92 -4.71
CA HIS A 59 2.43 8.88 -3.70
C HIS A 59 1.16 8.04 -3.87
N SER A 60 1.19 6.82 -3.35
CA SER A 60 0.02 5.97 -3.20
C SER A 60 -0.49 6.06 -1.77
N THR A 61 -1.78 5.81 -1.54
CA THR A 61 -2.33 5.70 -0.17
C THR A 61 -2.49 4.25 0.19
N VAL A 62 -1.96 3.88 1.36
CA VAL A 62 -1.89 2.50 1.83
C VAL A 62 -2.33 2.43 3.28
N ASP A 63 -3.23 1.50 3.57
CA ASP A 63 -3.64 1.15 4.93
C ASP A 63 -2.86 -0.08 5.40
N PHE A 64 -2.31 0.00 6.60
CA PHE A 64 -1.54 -1.07 7.24
C PHE A 64 -2.34 -1.71 8.36
N TYR A 65 -2.23 -3.03 8.49
CA TYR A 65 -2.95 -3.82 9.48
C TYR A 65 -2.01 -4.79 10.19
N ASP A 66 -2.33 -5.15 11.43
CA ASP A 66 -1.62 -6.19 12.19
C ASP A 66 -2.08 -7.61 11.82
N ALA A 67 -1.52 -8.61 12.48
CA ALA A 67 -1.86 -10.02 12.28
C ALA A 67 -3.35 -10.34 12.54
N ASP A 68 -4.01 -9.57 13.40
CA ASP A 68 -5.43 -9.71 13.74
C ASP A 68 -6.34 -8.93 12.78
N LYS A 69 -5.78 -8.40 11.67
CA LYS A 69 -6.45 -7.52 10.70
C LYS A 69 -7.01 -6.24 11.31
N LYS A 70 -6.45 -5.80 12.45
CA LYS A 70 -6.79 -4.50 13.02
C LYS A 70 -6.02 -3.42 12.29
N HIS A 71 -6.73 -2.36 11.90
CA HIS A 71 -6.13 -1.22 11.23
C HIS A 71 -5.14 -0.50 12.16
N LEU A 72 -3.89 -0.38 11.72
CA LEU A 72 -2.82 0.30 12.44
C LEU A 72 -2.73 1.76 12.02
N SER A 73 -2.52 2.03 10.72
CA SER A 73 -2.40 3.39 10.21
C SER A 73 -2.54 3.46 8.69
N ARG A 74 -2.90 4.65 8.21
CA ARG A 74 -2.83 5.04 6.79
C ARG A 74 -1.54 5.82 6.52
N ARG A 75 -0.84 5.50 5.44
CA ARG A 75 0.39 6.20 5.00
C ARG A 75 0.35 6.55 3.52
N HIS A 76 1.13 7.58 3.18
CA HIS A 76 1.49 7.91 1.81
C HIS A 76 2.84 7.26 1.50
N VAL A 77 2.83 6.34 0.53
CA VAL A 77 3.96 5.50 0.13
C VAL A 77 4.45 5.90 -1.25
#